data_AF-A0A7L5ZJ01-F1
#
_entry.id   AF-A0A7L5ZJ01-F1
#
_cell.length_a   1.000
_cell.length_b   1.000
_cell.length_c   1.000
_cell.angle_alpha   90.00
_cell.angle_beta   90.00
_cell.angle_gamma   90.00
#
_symmetry.space_group_name_H-M   'P 1'
#
loop_
_entity.id
_entity.type
_entity.pdbx_description
1 polymer ?
#
loop_
_entity_poly.entity_id
_entity_poly.type
_entity_poly.pdbx_seq_one_letter_code
_entity_poly.pdbx_strand_id
1 'polypeptide(L)'
;MDEPLARKQTLRNVFYRAHPSLRDYKFTFRWVADSWRVYIENPPDYGLRPTSQVATHRLSDPHGDYICWTEPLASLSTAQGVAALWADCTENYIATGSFEPAPNRPRIVDRSHLSDRPTTRAADTAPTVPPRKSPASCNAFERNCCDP
;
A
#
# COMPACT_ATOMS: atom_id res chain seq x y z
N MET A 1 -1.51 -17.96 -4.63
CA MET A 1 -2.89 -18.32 -4.25
C MET A 1 -3.76 -18.19 -5.49
N ASP A 2 -4.76 -19.06 -5.65
CA ASP A 2 -5.72 -18.96 -6.76
C ASP A 2 -6.73 -17.83 -6.50
N GLU A 3 -6.89 -16.91 -7.46
CA GLU A 3 -7.76 -15.73 -7.34
C GLU A 3 -9.21 -16.03 -6.94
N PRO A 4 -9.93 -17.00 -7.56
CA PRO A 4 -11.31 -17.30 -7.18
C PRO A 4 -11.47 -17.75 -5.72
N LEU A 5 -10.43 -18.37 -5.15
CA LEU A 5 -10.42 -18.76 -3.74
C LEU A 5 -10.11 -17.55 -2.86
N ALA A 6 -9.14 -16.72 -3.25
CA ALA A 6 -8.78 -15.50 -2.52
C ALA A 6 -10.00 -14.57 -2.38
N ARG A 7 -10.80 -14.39 -3.43
CA ARG A 7 -12.01 -13.54 -3.42
C ARG A 7 -13.08 -13.96 -2.41
N LYS A 8 -13.07 -15.23 -1.97
CA LYS A 8 -14.00 -15.73 -0.94
C LYS A 8 -13.47 -15.51 0.48
N GLN A 9 -12.23 -15.10 0.62
CA GLN A 9 -11.54 -14.96 1.91
C GLN A 9 -11.28 -13.48 2.23
N THR A 10 -11.28 -13.19 3.52
CA THR A 10 -10.70 -11.93 4.03
C THR A 10 -9.28 -12.23 4.48
N LEU A 11 -8.30 -11.65 3.82
CA LEU A 11 -6.88 -11.85 4.13
C LEU A 11 -6.47 -10.81 5.15
N ARG A 12 -6.34 -11.24 6.41
CA ARG A 12 -6.01 -10.37 7.55
C ARG A 12 -4.54 -10.47 7.89
N ASN A 13 -4.06 -9.54 8.69
CA ASN A 13 -2.68 -9.55 9.20
C ASN A 13 -1.62 -9.61 8.08
N VAL A 14 -1.87 -8.93 6.97
CA VAL A 14 -0.89 -8.82 5.89
C VAL A 14 0.03 -7.65 6.19
N PHE A 15 1.32 -7.91 6.32
CA PHE A 15 2.31 -6.90 6.69
C PHE A 15 3.09 -6.41 5.48
N TYR A 16 3.38 -5.11 5.48
CA TYR A 16 4.28 -4.47 4.53
C TYR A 16 5.28 -3.59 5.27
N ARG A 17 6.56 -3.73 4.92
CA ARG A 17 7.68 -2.94 5.44
C ARG A 17 7.92 -1.75 4.52
N ALA A 18 7.52 -0.56 4.92
CA ALA A 18 7.58 0.65 4.10
C ALA A 18 9.02 1.15 3.85
N HIS A 19 9.22 1.82 2.74
CA HIS A 19 10.47 2.51 2.39
C HIS A 19 10.26 4.03 2.45
N PRO A 20 11.21 4.84 2.96
CA PRO A 20 12.56 4.47 3.40
C PRO A 20 12.68 4.12 4.90
N SER A 21 11.66 4.39 5.71
CA SER A 21 11.78 4.31 7.17
C SER A 21 11.82 2.90 7.75
N LEU A 22 11.41 1.90 6.96
CA LEU A 22 11.25 0.52 7.41
C LEU A 22 10.16 0.37 8.49
N ARG A 23 9.14 1.22 8.54
CA ARG A 23 7.96 1.00 9.40
C ARG A 23 7.10 -0.15 8.88
N ASP A 24 6.57 -0.96 9.80
CA ASP A 24 5.61 -2.03 9.46
C ASP A 24 4.17 -1.49 9.44
N TYR A 25 3.52 -1.66 8.29
CA TYR A 25 2.10 -1.43 8.09
C TYR A 25 1.37 -2.77 8.01
N LYS A 26 0.12 -2.77 8.46
CA LYS A 26 -0.74 -3.94 8.59
C LYS A 26 -2.05 -3.67 7.88
N PHE A 27 -2.42 -4.59 7.00
CA PHE A 27 -3.58 -4.47 6.14
C PHE A 27 -4.48 -5.70 6.23
N THR A 28 -5.77 -5.45 5.96
CA THR A 28 -6.74 -6.49 5.60
C THR A 28 -7.16 -6.30 4.15
N PHE A 29 -7.09 -7.37 3.34
CA PHE A 29 -7.59 -7.40 1.98
C PHE A 29 -8.93 -8.13 1.94
N ARG A 30 -9.93 -7.50 1.33
CA ARG A 30 -11.27 -8.08 1.20
C ARG A 30 -11.84 -7.80 -0.18
N TRP A 31 -12.43 -8.81 -0.80
CA TRP A 31 -13.22 -8.64 -2.01
C TRP A 31 -14.60 -8.09 -1.66
N VAL A 32 -14.98 -6.95 -2.24
CA VAL A 32 -16.23 -6.23 -2.01
C VAL A 32 -16.74 -5.70 -3.34
N ALA A 33 -17.96 -6.10 -3.74
CA ALA A 33 -18.61 -5.62 -4.97
C ALA A 33 -17.70 -5.64 -6.21
N ASP A 34 -17.09 -6.80 -6.46
CA ASP A 34 -16.19 -7.05 -7.60
C ASP A 34 -14.88 -6.25 -7.64
N SER A 35 -14.44 -5.73 -6.50
CA SER A 35 -13.12 -5.12 -6.32
C SER A 35 -12.48 -5.53 -5.00
N TRP A 36 -11.15 -5.60 -4.96
CA TRP A 36 -10.43 -5.65 -3.70
C TRP A 36 -10.50 -4.29 -2.99
N ARG A 37 -10.69 -4.32 -1.67
CA ARG A 37 -10.49 -3.20 -0.75
C ARG A 37 -9.33 -3.51 0.18
N VAL A 38 -8.52 -2.49 0.46
CA VAL A 38 -7.34 -2.57 1.33
C VAL A 38 -7.60 -1.77 2.59
N TYR A 39 -8.02 -2.45 3.65
CA TYR A 39 -8.27 -1.85 4.95
C TYR A 39 -6.96 -1.66 5.72
N ILE A 40 -6.83 -0.52 6.38
CA ILE A 40 -5.66 -0.14 7.17
C ILE A 40 -5.93 -0.52 8.63
N GLU A 41 -5.16 -1.45 9.18
CA GLU A 41 -5.40 -1.94 10.55
C GLU A 41 -4.62 -1.16 11.61
N ASN A 42 -3.46 -0.60 11.24
CA ASN A 42 -2.62 0.20 12.14
C ASN A 42 -2.23 1.53 11.46
N PRO A 43 -3.14 2.52 11.38
CA PRO A 43 -2.78 3.83 10.85
C PRO A 43 -1.60 4.40 11.66
N PRO A 44 -0.63 5.05 11.00
CA PRO A 44 0.51 5.64 11.68
C PRO A 44 0.09 6.91 12.42
N ASP A 45 0.94 7.34 13.36
CA ASP A 45 0.89 8.72 13.84
C ASP A 45 1.44 9.65 12.76
N TYR A 46 0.62 10.62 12.34
CA TYR A 46 0.98 11.62 11.35
C TYR A 46 1.68 12.85 11.95
N GLY A 47 1.84 12.89 13.29
CA GLY A 47 2.47 13.99 14.00
C GLY A 47 1.74 15.31 13.80
N LEU A 48 2.45 16.31 13.31
CA LEU A 48 1.89 17.65 13.04
C LEU A 48 1.20 17.75 11.66
N ARG A 49 1.14 16.66 10.89
CA ARG A 49 0.55 16.67 9.56
C ARG A 49 -0.98 16.53 9.65
N PRO A 50 -1.73 17.13 8.70
CA PRO A 50 -3.16 16.89 8.58
C PRO A 50 -3.49 15.39 8.50
N THR A 51 -4.49 14.98 9.28
CA THR A 51 -4.92 13.58 9.42
C THR A 51 -6.25 13.29 8.72
N SER A 52 -6.79 14.27 7.98
CA SER A 52 -8.05 14.11 7.26
C SER A 52 -7.96 12.97 6.25
N GLN A 53 -9.12 12.35 5.97
CA GLN A 53 -9.23 11.25 5.01
C GLN A 53 -8.69 11.64 3.64
N VAL A 54 -9.01 12.85 3.17
CA VAL A 54 -8.49 13.39 1.90
C VAL A 54 -6.97 13.52 1.94
N ALA A 55 -6.40 14.15 2.97
CA ALA A 55 -4.94 14.37 3.05
C ALA A 55 -4.13 13.09 3.20
N THR A 56 -4.75 12.03 3.70
CA THR A 56 -4.10 10.73 3.95
C THR A 56 -4.56 9.65 2.95
N HIS A 57 -5.35 10.05 1.95
CA HIS A 57 -5.90 9.20 0.91
C HIS A 57 -6.58 7.92 1.43
N ARG A 58 -7.51 8.13 2.37
CA ARG A 58 -8.35 7.10 2.96
C ARG A 58 -9.82 7.38 2.65
N LEU A 59 -10.59 6.32 2.58
CA LEU A 59 -12.04 6.35 2.70
C LEU A 59 -12.44 5.50 3.91
N SER A 60 -13.67 5.64 4.39
CA SER A 60 -14.19 4.81 5.47
C SER A 60 -15.51 4.18 5.08
N ASP A 61 -15.73 2.97 5.56
CA ASP A 61 -17.01 2.30 5.52
C ASP A 61 -17.28 1.65 6.90
N PRO A 62 -18.40 0.94 7.12
CA PRO A 62 -18.69 0.29 8.40
C PRO A 62 -17.66 -0.75 8.87
N HIS A 63 -16.73 -1.18 8.01
CA HIS A 63 -15.65 -2.12 8.33
C HIS A 63 -14.32 -1.42 8.68
N GLY A 64 -14.23 -0.10 8.49
CA GLY A 64 -13.08 0.72 8.87
C GLY A 64 -12.52 1.56 7.73
N ASP A 65 -11.33 2.10 7.96
CA ASP A 65 -10.61 2.89 6.97
C ASP A 65 -9.93 2.00 5.93
N TYR A 66 -10.05 2.37 4.67
CA TYR A 66 -9.40 1.71 3.55
C TYR A 66 -8.76 2.72 2.60
N ILE A 67 -7.79 2.26 1.83
CA ILE A 67 -7.06 3.11 0.87
C ILE A 67 -8.01 3.54 -0.25
N CYS A 68 -8.07 4.83 -0.55
CA CYS A 68 -8.84 5.32 -1.68
C CYS A 68 -8.15 4.93 -3.00
N TRP A 69 -8.92 4.45 -3.97
CA TRP A 69 -8.42 4.13 -5.29
C TRP A 69 -9.57 4.29 -6.31
N THR A 70 -9.33 4.96 -7.44
CA THR A 70 -10.37 5.31 -8.42
C THR A 70 -10.83 4.13 -9.25
N GLU A 71 -9.89 3.28 -9.64
CA GLU A 71 -10.16 2.13 -10.50
C GLU A 71 -10.46 0.85 -9.69
N PRO A 72 -11.32 -0.06 -10.16
CA PRO A 72 -11.51 -1.34 -9.51
C PRO A 72 -10.20 -2.14 -9.42
N LEU A 73 -9.88 -2.62 -8.21
CA LEU A 73 -8.72 -3.49 -7.97
C LEU A 73 -9.11 -4.93 -8.27
N ALA A 74 -8.95 -5.35 -9.53
CA ALA A 74 -9.43 -6.65 -10.01
C ALA A 74 -8.64 -7.88 -9.54
N SER A 75 -7.42 -7.68 -9.01
CA SER A 75 -6.55 -8.75 -8.51
C SER A 75 -5.93 -8.41 -7.15
N LEU A 76 -5.67 -9.43 -6.35
CA LEU A 76 -5.05 -9.31 -5.04
C LEU A 76 -3.65 -8.71 -5.16
N SER A 77 -2.89 -9.13 -6.19
CA SER A 77 -1.55 -8.59 -6.45
C SER A 77 -1.59 -7.08 -6.73
N THR A 78 -2.56 -6.60 -7.50
CA THR A 78 -2.75 -5.16 -7.71
C THR A 78 -3.08 -4.46 -6.40
N ALA A 79 -3.96 -5.03 -5.58
CA ALA A 79 -4.31 -4.46 -4.29
C ALA A 79 -3.11 -4.40 -3.33
N GLN A 80 -2.28 -5.45 -3.29
CA GLN A 80 -1.04 -5.47 -2.50
C GLN A 80 -0.05 -4.40 -2.98
N GLY A 81 0.05 -4.18 -4.30
CA GLY A 81 0.83 -3.09 -4.88
C GLY A 81 0.33 -1.70 -4.45
N VAL A 82 -0.98 -1.50 -4.37
CA VAL A 82 -1.59 -0.26 -3.85
C VAL A 82 -1.30 -0.09 -2.36
N ALA A 83 -1.41 -1.15 -1.56
CA ALA A 83 -1.06 -1.13 -0.13
C ALA A 83 0.39 -0.70 0.10
N ALA A 84 1.31 -1.29 -0.67
CA ALA A 84 2.73 -0.96 -0.63
C ALA A 84 2.99 0.50 -1.03
N LEU A 85 2.33 0.97 -2.09
CA LEU A 85 2.48 2.34 -2.57
C LEU A 85 1.94 3.35 -1.54
N TRP A 86 0.76 3.12 -0.97
CA TRP A 86 0.19 3.98 0.06
C TRP A 86 1.08 4.05 1.30
N ALA A 87 1.64 2.92 1.74
CA ALA A 87 2.55 2.89 2.90
C ALA A 87 3.82 3.72 2.65
N ASP A 88 4.44 3.58 1.47
CA ASP A 88 5.63 4.35 1.10
C ASP A 88 5.32 5.85 0.98
N CYS A 89 4.19 6.22 0.36
CA CYS A 89 3.74 7.60 0.29
C CYS A 89 3.44 8.18 1.67
N THR A 90 2.83 7.39 2.56
CA THR A 90 2.52 7.82 3.93
C THR A 90 3.78 8.13 4.73
N GLU A 91 4.83 7.29 4.61
CA GLU A 91 6.12 7.58 5.24
C GLU A 91 6.75 8.87 4.71
N ASN A 92 6.69 9.09 3.39
CA ASN A 92 7.17 10.33 2.80
C ASN A 92 6.34 11.54 3.23
N TYR A 93 5.02 11.40 3.36
CA TYR A 93 4.12 12.44 3.81
C TYR A 93 4.38 12.84 5.27
N ILE A 94 4.61 11.86 6.16
CA ILE A 94 5.00 12.13 7.54
C ILE A 94 6.30 12.96 7.56
N ALA A 95 7.30 12.54 6.79
CA ALA A 95 8.60 13.20 6.74
C ALA A 95 8.54 14.60 6.10
N THR A 96 7.85 14.75 4.97
CA THR A 96 7.98 15.93 4.09
C THR A 96 6.71 16.77 3.98
N GLY A 97 5.55 16.18 4.23
CA GLY A 97 4.24 16.77 3.98
C GLY A 97 3.71 16.55 2.56
N SER A 98 4.45 15.82 1.70
CA SER A 98 4.03 15.48 0.35
C SER A 98 3.63 14.01 0.23
N PHE A 99 2.42 13.73 -0.29
CA PHE A 99 1.90 12.37 -0.43
C PHE A 99 2.37 11.73 -1.75
N GLU A 100 3.68 11.56 -1.84
CA GLU A 100 4.35 11.02 -3.02
C GLU A 100 5.30 9.90 -2.61
N PRO A 101 5.54 8.90 -3.47
CA PRO A 101 6.56 7.91 -3.20
C PRO A 101 7.95 8.59 -3.20
N ALA A 102 8.79 8.22 -2.24
CA ALA A 102 10.15 8.77 -2.15
C ALA A 102 10.95 8.59 -3.46
N PRO A 103 11.81 9.56 -3.84
CA PRO A 103 12.68 9.41 -5.00
C PRO A 103 13.57 8.19 -4.84
N ASN A 104 13.69 7.38 -5.90
CA ASN A 104 14.36 6.06 -5.92
C ASN A 104 13.62 4.92 -5.20
N ARG A 105 12.30 5.05 -4.96
CA ARG A 105 11.47 3.89 -4.59
C ARG A 105 11.74 2.73 -5.58
N PRO A 106 12.20 1.56 -5.11
CA PRO A 106 12.28 0.39 -5.96
C PRO A 106 10.87 0.08 -6.49
N ARG A 107 10.72 -0.25 -7.78
CA ARG A 107 9.42 -0.70 -8.31
C ARG A 107 9.15 -2.10 -7.79
N ILE A 108 8.55 -2.19 -6.60
CA ILE A 108 8.22 -3.44 -5.93
C ILE A 108 6.85 -3.91 -6.44
N VAL A 109 6.84 -5.05 -7.12
CA VAL A 109 5.60 -5.69 -7.60
C VAL A 109 4.89 -6.48 -6.48
N ASP A 110 5.63 -6.99 -5.50
CA ASP A 110 5.09 -7.61 -4.28
C ASP A 110 6.19 -7.82 -3.22
N ARG A 111 5.92 -7.44 -1.96
CA ARG A 111 6.69 -7.81 -0.74
C ARG A 111 5.75 -8.16 0.42
N SER A 112 4.48 -8.37 0.14
CA SER A 112 3.50 -8.71 1.16
C SER A 112 3.70 -10.16 1.58
N HIS A 113 3.98 -10.38 2.86
CA HIS A 113 4.08 -11.73 3.42
C HIS A 113 2.84 -11.99 4.28
N LEU A 114 2.06 -13.02 3.93
CA LEU A 114 1.08 -13.61 4.82
C LEU A 114 1.86 -14.20 6.00
N SER A 115 1.76 -13.58 7.17
CA SER A 115 2.56 -13.99 8.33
C SER A 115 1.88 -15.12 9.09
N ASP A 116 2.21 -16.36 8.74
CA ASP A 116 2.37 -17.42 9.75
C ASP A 116 3.84 -17.34 10.22
N ARG A 117 4.11 -16.69 11.35
CA ARG A 117 5.50 -16.44 11.83
C ARG A 117 6.01 -17.62 12.68
N PRO A 118 7.33 -17.92 12.66
CA PRO A 118 8.25 -17.17 13.54
C PRO A 118 9.61 -16.79 12.93
N THR A 119 10.20 -15.77 13.57
CA THR A 119 11.53 -15.16 13.41
C THR A 119 12.67 -16.12 13.04
N THR A 120 13.40 -15.85 11.96
CA THR A 120 14.88 -15.93 11.89
C THR A 120 15.40 -15.06 10.75
N ARG A 121 16.52 -14.37 10.98
CA ARG A 121 17.23 -13.45 10.08
C ARG A 121 18.13 -14.25 9.11
N ALA A 122 17.99 -14.04 7.79
CA ALA A 122 18.99 -14.38 6.76
C ALA A 122 18.64 -13.58 5.49
N ALA A 123 19.44 -12.58 5.10
CA ALA A 123 20.61 -12.65 4.20
C ALA A 123 20.24 -12.26 2.76
N ASP A 124 21.03 -11.33 2.24
CA ASP A 124 20.87 -10.59 0.98
C ASP A 124 20.68 -11.46 -0.27
N THR A 125 19.84 -10.98 -1.19
CA THR A 125 20.10 -11.10 -2.64
C THR A 125 19.38 -9.97 -3.39
N ALA A 126 20.15 -9.18 -4.14
CA ALA A 126 19.64 -8.08 -4.97
C ALA A 126 19.06 -8.61 -6.31
N PRO A 127 17.93 -8.08 -6.82
CA PRO A 127 17.50 -8.37 -8.18
C PRO A 127 18.00 -7.31 -9.18
N THR A 128 18.49 -7.83 -10.30
CA THR A 128 18.98 -7.16 -11.52
C THR A 128 17.98 -6.15 -12.11
N VAL A 129 18.49 -4.98 -12.51
CA VAL A 129 17.73 -3.85 -13.10
C VAL A 129 17.76 -3.89 -14.64
N PRO A 130 16.61 -3.87 -15.35
CA PRO A 130 16.54 -3.52 -16.77
C PRO A 130 16.28 -2.01 -16.99
N PRO A 131 16.54 -1.46 -18.20
CA PRO A 131 16.88 -0.06 -18.37
C PRO A 131 15.70 0.93 -18.35
N ARG A 132 16.10 2.16 -18.04
CA ARG A 132 15.35 3.39 -17.78
C ARG A 132 14.49 3.86 -18.97
N LYS A 133 13.25 4.24 -18.68
CA LYS A 133 12.56 5.36 -19.35
C LYS A 133 11.74 6.14 -18.32
N SER A 134 12.16 7.36 -18.01
CA SER A 134 11.33 8.36 -17.35
C SER A 134 10.33 8.93 -18.37
N PRO A 135 9.08 9.17 -17.94
CA PRO A 135 8.54 10.51 -18.13
C PRO A 135 7.68 11.03 -16.96
N ALA A 136 7.64 12.37 -16.86
CA ALA A 136 6.65 13.23 -16.21
C ALA A 136 6.35 13.08 -14.70
N SER A 137 6.70 14.14 -13.97
CA SER A 137 6.44 14.45 -12.56
C SER A 137 4.96 14.72 -12.26
N CYS A 138 4.11 13.73 -12.49
CA CYS A 138 2.74 13.74 -11.99
C CYS A 138 2.56 12.53 -11.06
N ASN A 139 1.95 12.74 -9.90
CA ASN A 139 1.86 11.74 -8.84
C ASN A 139 1.02 10.54 -9.26
N ALA A 140 1.66 9.37 -9.31
CA ALA A 140 0.97 8.12 -9.66
C ALA A 140 -0.13 7.74 -8.65
N PHE A 141 -0.01 8.22 -7.42
CA PHE A 141 -1.03 8.03 -6.40
C PHE A 141 -2.19 9.01 -6.58
N GLU A 142 -1.93 10.31 -6.69
CA GLU A 142 -2.98 11.33 -6.90
C GLU A 142 -3.82 11.07 -8.16
N ARG A 143 -3.21 10.62 -9.27
CA ARG A 143 -3.95 10.28 -10.49
C ARG A 143 -5.00 9.18 -10.32
N ASN A 144 -4.81 8.32 -9.33
CA ASN A 144 -5.64 7.14 -9.10
C ASN A 144 -6.34 7.20 -7.73
N CYS A 145 -6.35 8.36 -7.08
CA CYS A 145 -7.09 8.57 -5.83
C CYS A 145 -8.38 9.31 -6.11
N CYS A 146 -9.43 9.00 -5.34
CA CYS A 146 -10.70 9.70 -5.46
C CYS A 146 -10.46 11.20 -5.29
N ASP A 147 -10.86 11.99 -6.29
CA ASP A 147 -10.91 13.45 -6.16
C ASP A 147 -11.88 13.80 -4.99
N PRO A 148 -11.56 14.82 -4.19
CA PRO A 148 -12.44 15.31 -3.13
C PRO A 148 -13.77 15.88 -3.66
#